data_AF-E6ZTP5-F1
#
_entry.id   AF-E6ZTP5-F1
#
_cell.length_a   1.000
_cell.length_b   1.000
_cell.length_c   1.000
_cell.angle_alpha   90.00
_cell.angle_beta   90.00
_cell.angle_gamma   90.00
#
_symmetry.space_group_name_H-M   'P 1'
#
loop_
_entity.id
_entity.type
_entity.pdbx_description
1 polymer ?
#
loop_
_entity_poly.entity_id
_entity_poly.type
_entity_poly.pdbx_seq_one_letter_code
_entity_poly.pdbx_strand_id
1 'polypeptide(L)'
;MLSRPARLHMLKRPSAVLPFAATRHYAVPVNPSSSVDALLGTSVPPPPREGQEFGSAPGTYSTPSRFGSKNPNDISDLLRGHRPWDPTHGRSNGSSSDSGNNPGARHADLQRIKGTAIGAERKGIPIPSRDEMLEEMFKRPMRELEERRGIVDREHPHPIDALYGRNELDERVLAAARALHAASANPNPRSADAADTFKAATISHLLERFESRAGYQLSIELPYEPTPAQERKVPLTSAHSSEAELQDASDDGVLLLAYVSNLTGARGTERISVCSGFAVEGGDKISAEDGDGKGALVVSCAHTLRASLPSKGASEAEAAGSDSDSIAVAITRTGAIYPVRNLISSLAASDVILLQLGSTALSLDGSSAATQPVRTLPVSPYPAHVNSELSVSSFWGWEDDSGAILPAYTYDAQQQSLGVSTTTPPQGREKERVKLERDDAGRSRWGRARLVEYKDPCGASAMVGTYDELAQLDYKLLVSSPANPPALQGDYALRLSSTVSEATRPSAAFGAGSTTEGEAQVMQSQTRRPLPNFPPPGSSGGPVVDVETGSVVGVVRGHKMSALEGRRGDAVPAEKVFEFFALPGLGRKN
;
A
#
# COMPACT_ATOMS: atom_id res chain seq x y z
N MET A 1 -26.24 32.26 54.37
CA MET A 1 -25.18 31.66 53.54
C MET A 1 -25.55 31.92 52.08
N LEU A 2 -24.84 32.84 51.45
CA LEU A 2 -25.22 33.48 50.18
C LEU A 2 -24.57 32.74 49.00
N SER A 3 -25.38 32.20 48.08
CA SER A 3 -24.95 31.61 46.82
C SER A 3 -24.92 32.66 45.70
N ARG A 4 -23.74 32.93 45.13
CA ARG A 4 -23.57 33.76 43.93
C ARG A 4 -23.59 32.88 42.68
N PRO A 5 -24.35 33.22 41.62
CA PRO A 5 -24.16 32.63 40.30
C PRO A 5 -23.14 33.44 39.49
N ALA A 6 -22.12 32.78 38.96
CA ALA A 6 -21.16 33.38 38.03
C ALA A 6 -21.72 33.36 36.60
N ARG A 7 -21.97 34.55 36.03
CA ARG A 7 -22.24 34.75 34.60
C ARG A 7 -20.91 34.80 33.85
N LEU A 8 -20.69 33.86 32.95
CA LEU A 8 -19.57 33.84 32.01
C LEU A 8 -19.90 34.75 30.81
N HIS A 9 -19.20 35.88 30.72
CA HIS A 9 -19.24 36.76 29.56
C HIS A 9 -18.35 36.20 28.44
N MET A 10 -18.94 35.85 27.29
CA MET A 10 -18.19 35.62 26.06
C MET A 10 -17.61 36.95 25.56
N LEU A 11 -16.29 37.07 25.57
CA LEU A 11 -15.55 38.14 24.89
C LEU A 11 -15.27 37.72 23.45
N LYS A 12 -15.87 38.45 22.50
CA LYS A 12 -15.49 38.45 21.08
C LYS A 12 -14.03 38.89 20.93
N ARG A 13 -13.18 38.06 20.32
CA ARG A 13 -11.84 38.44 19.85
C ARG A 13 -11.95 39.21 18.52
N PRO A 14 -11.25 40.35 18.35
CA PRO A 14 -11.06 40.97 17.04
C PRO A 14 -9.92 40.27 16.29
N SER A 15 -10.16 39.98 15.01
CA SER A 15 -9.16 39.51 14.04
C SER A 15 -8.29 40.69 13.62
N ALA A 16 -7.03 40.71 14.07
CA ALA A 16 -6.01 41.62 13.56
C ALA A 16 -4.92 40.78 12.85
N VAL A 17 -4.81 40.99 11.54
CA VAL A 17 -3.71 40.46 10.71
C VAL A 17 -2.50 41.36 10.94
N LEU A 18 -1.40 40.79 11.45
CA LEU A 18 -0.09 41.44 11.51
C LEU A 18 0.88 40.74 10.53
N PRO A 19 1.76 41.49 9.84
CA PRO A 19 2.71 40.93 8.90
C PRO A 19 3.91 40.33 9.63
N PHE A 20 4.25 39.08 9.31
CA PHE A 20 5.46 38.41 9.79
C PHE A 20 6.70 38.99 9.09
N ALA A 21 7.56 39.67 9.86
CA ALA A 21 8.94 39.92 9.47
C ALA A 21 9.81 38.75 9.95
N ALA A 22 10.44 38.04 9.01
CA ALA A 22 11.33 36.92 9.30
C ALA A 22 12.56 37.40 10.09
N THR A 23 12.62 37.06 11.37
CA THR A 23 13.79 37.29 12.22
C THR A 23 14.75 36.12 11.99
N ARG A 24 15.96 36.40 11.50
CA ARG A 24 17.01 35.38 11.35
C ARG A 24 17.51 34.99 12.75
N HIS A 25 17.25 33.76 13.16
CA HIS A 25 17.87 33.17 14.35
C HIS A 25 19.28 32.71 13.98
N TYR A 26 20.29 33.27 14.66
CA TYR A 26 21.65 32.74 14.62
C TYR A 26 21.73 31.43 15.41
N ALA A 27 22.60 30.52 14.97
CA ALA A 27 22.83 29.24 15.63
C ALA A 27 23.22 29.44 17.10
N VAL A 28 22.47 28.81 18.01
CA VAL A 28 22.77 28.79 19.44
C VAL A 28 23.91 27.77 19.65
N PRO A 29 25.02 28.13 20.31
CA PRO A 29 26.09 27.18 20.59
C PRO A 29 25.58 26.05 21.50
N VAL A 30 25.79 24.81 21.08
CA VAL A 30 25.44 23.60 21.83
C VAL A 30 26.25 23.56 23.12
N ASN A 31 25.58 23.37 24.24
CA ASN A 31 26.22 23.24 25.54
C ASN A 31 27.06 21.93 25.56
N PRO A 32 28.39 22.00 25.75
CA PRO A 32 29.27 20.83 25.73
C PRO A 32 28.99 19.81 26.84
N SER A 33 28.21 20.18 27.87
CA SER A 33 27.79 19.25 28.93
C SER A 33 26.55 18.42 28.59
N SER A 34 25.85 18.70 27.48
CA SER A 34 24.63 17.99 27.07
C SER A 34 24.70 17.33 25.70
N SER A 35 25.85 17.36 25.00
CA SER A 35 26.00 16.68 23.72
C SER A 35 26.58 15.28 23.88
N VAL A 36 25.97 14.32 23.18
CA VAL A 36 26.34 12.89 23.15
C VAL A 36 27.63 12.65 22.33
N ASP A 37 28.17 13.70 21.70
CA ASP A 37 29.30 13.63 20.76
C ASP A 37 30.66 13.30 21.38
N ALA A 38 30.85 13.44 22.70
CA ALA A 38 32.14 13.14 23.32
C ALA A 38 32.55 11.66 23.21
N LEU A 39 31.61 10.75 22.95
CA LEU A 39 31.86 9.31 22.81
C LEU A 39 32.09 8.82 21.37
N LEU A 40 31.80 9.65 20.36
CA LEU A 40 31.88 9.25 18.94
C LEU A 40 33.20 9.63 18.25
N GLY A 41 34.18 10.19 18.98
CA GLY A 41 35.54 10.36 18.47
C GLY A 41 35.67 11.25 17.22
N THR A 42 34.70 12.11 16.95
CA THR A 42 34.73 13.06 15.84
C THR A 42 35.52 14.30 16.26
N SER A 43 36.85 14.21 16.25
CA SER A 43 37.67 15.42 16.30
C SER A 43 37.37 16.24 15.04
N VAL A 44 36.84 17.45 15.23
CA VAL A 44 36.65 18.43 14.14
C VAL A 44 38.00 18.60 13.42
N PRO A 45 38.08 18.38 12.09
CA PRO A 45 39.32 18.55 11.37
C PRO A 45 39.81 20.01 11.54
N PRO A 46 41.12 20.23 11.73
CA PRO A 46 41.64 21.57 11.91
C PRO A 46 41.31 22.45 10.70
N PRO A 47 40.96 23.73 10.90
CA PRO A 47 40.64 24.63 9.80
C PRO A 47 41.83 24.70 8.82
N PRO A 48 41.56 24.78 7.50
CA PRO A 48 42.61 24.92 6.50
C PRO A 48 43.47 26.14 6.83
N ARG A 49 44.79 25.95 6.92
CA ARG A 49 45.71 27.08 7.09
C ARG A 49 45.76 27.86 5.78
N GLU A 50 45.44 29.15 5.82
CA GLU A 50 45.62 30.05 4.68
C GLU A 50 47.08 29.98 4.21
N GLY A 51 47.30 29.53 2.97
CA GLY A 51 48.61 29.42 2.33
C GLY A 51 49.16 28.00 2.13
N GLN A 52 48.41 26.93 2.44
CA GLN A 52 48.87 25.57 2.20
C GLN A 52 48.60 25.12 0.74
N GLU A 53 49.61 25.24 -0.13
CA GLU A 53 49.58 24.66 -1.47
C GLU A 53 49.63 23.12 -1.38
N PHE A 54 48.71 22.45 -2.10
CA PHE A 54 48.64 20.99 -2.16
C PHE A 54 49.81 20.41 -2.97
N GLY A 55 50.91 20.11 -2.29
CA GLY A 55 51.97 19.28 -2.83
C GLY A 55 51.54 17.82 -2.86
N SER A 56 51.54 17.21 -4.06
CA SER A 56 51.29 15.78 -4.23
C SER A 56 52.33 14.97 -3.43
N ALA A 57 51.87 14.11 -2.52
CA ALA A 57 52.75 13.27 -1.71
C ALA A 57 53.55 12.29 -2.59
N PRO A 58 54.87 12.16 -2.41
CA PRO A 58 55.66 11.19 -3.15
C PRO A 58 55.49 9.80 -2.51
N GLY A 59 55.03 8.81 -3.28
CA GLY A 59 55.27 7.40 -2.91
C GLY A 59 54.07 6.45 -2.83
N THR A 60 52.94 6.69 -3.51
CA THR A 60 51.91 5.65 -3.68
C THR A 60 52.06 4.94 -5.03
N TYR A 61 52.38 3.64 -4.95
CA TYR A 61 52.45 2.71 -6.06
C TYR A 61 51.12 2.68 -6.83
N SER A 62 51.19 3.06 -8.10
CA SER A 62 50.10 3.00 -9.06
C SER A 62 49.89 1.55 -9.52
N THR A 63 48.79 0.95 -9.07
CA THR A 63 48.21 -0.23 -9.73
C THR A 63 47.67 0.17 -11.10
N PRO A 64 47.96 -0.58 -12.18
CA PRO A 64 47.53 -0.20 -13.53
C PRO A 64 46.00 -0.35 -13.67
N SER A 65 45.34 0.77 -13.96
CA SER A 65 43.93 0.81 -14.37
C SER A 65 43.75 -0.01 -15.65
N ARG A 66 42.94 -1.07 -15.56
CA ARG A 66 42.58 -1.98 -16.66
C ARG A 66 41.41 -1.46 -17.52
N PHE A 67 41.01 -0.21 -17.37
CA PHE A 67 39.95 0.37 -18.20
C PHE A 67 40.56 1.31 -19.25
N GLY A 68 40.58 0.82 -20.48
CA GLY A 68 40.98 1.57 -21.66
C GLY A 68 40.10 2.81 -21.89
N SER A 69 40.66 3.73 -22.66
CA SER A 69 40.22 5.10 -22.98
C SER A 69 38.88 5.26 -23.72
N LYS A 70 37.87 4.44 -23.40
CA LYS A 70 36.52 4.54 -23.97
C LYS A 70 35.46 4.30 -22.90
N ASN A 71 35.36 5.24 -21.96
CA ASN A 71 34.15 5.36 -21.15
C ASN A 71 33.14 6.19 -21.95
N PRO A 72 32.02 5.60 -22.42
CA PRO A 72 31.02 6.32 -23.21
C PRO A 72 30.27 7.40 -22.40
N ASN A 73 30.49 7.48 -21.09
CA ASN A 73 29.91 8.48 -20.20
C ASN A 73 30.92 9.58 -19.78
N ASP A 74 32.09 9.65 -20.42
CA ASP A 74 33.06 10.71 -20.14
C ASP A 74 32.68 12.01 -20.85
N ILE A 75 32.01 12.89 -20.10
CA ILE A 75 31.53 14.21 -20.53
C ILE A 75 32.65 15.27 -20.53
N SER A 76 33.89 14.90 -20.20
CA SER A 76 35.00 15.85 -20.08
C SER A 76 35.44 16.47 -21.41
N ASP A 77 35.14 15.83 -22.56
CA ASP A 77 35.33 16.42 -23.89
C ASP A 77 34.22 17.42 -24.28
N LEU A 78 33.01 17.26 -23.76
CA LEU A 78 31.90 18.20 -23.98
C LEU A 78 32.03 19.48 -23.13
N LEU A 79 32.72 19.40 -22.00
CA LEU A 79 32.97 20.54 -21.11
C LEU A 79 34.21 21.37 -21.50
N ARG A 80 35.04 20.88 -22.43
CA ARG A 80 36.11 21.69 -23.04
C ARG A 80 35.50 22.58 -24.12
N GLY A 81 34.93 23.69 -23.67
CA GLY A 81 34.35 24.73 -24.53
C GLY A 81 35.23 25.08 -25.73
N HIS A 82 34.57 25.23 -26.87
CA HIS A 82 35.16 25.59 -28.16
C HIS A 82 36.17 26.73 -28.03
N ARG A 83 37.45 26.42 -28.22
CA ARG A 83 38.46 27.43 -28.52
C ARG A 83 38.29 27.89 -29.98
N PRO A 84 38.38 29.20 -30.27
CA PRO A 84 38.38 29.71 -31.63
C PRO A 84 39.56 29.11 -32.41
N TRP A 85 39.27 28.60 -33.60
CA TRP A 85 40.25 28.07 -34.53
C TRP A 85 41.17 29.21 -35.00
N ASP A 86 42.43 29.15 -34.59
CA ASP A 86 43.49 30.06 -35.04
C ASP A 86 44.00 29.60 -36.43
N PRO A 87 43.84 30.41 -37.49
CA PRO A 87 44.16 30.00 -38.85
C PRO A 87 45.65 30.18 -39.21
N THR A 88 46.55 30.33 -38.23
CA THR A 88 47.94 30.74 -38.51
C THR A 88 49.03 29.80 -38.01
N HIS A 89 48.96 28.49 -38.30
CA HIS A 89 50.18 27.70 -38.32
C HIS A 89 50.20 26.66 -39.45
N GLY A 90 51.12 26.89 -40.38
CA GLY A 90 51.40 26.02 -41.50
C GLY A 90 52.33 24.86 -41.16
N ARG A 91 52.41 23.97 -42.15
CA ARG A 91 53.58 23.19 -42.58
C ARG A 91 54.14 22.11 -41.65
N SER A 92 53.96 20.86 -42.07
CA SER A 92 55.05 19.91 -42.34
C SER A 92 54.50 18.80 -43.26
N ASN A 93 55.04 18.67 -44.48
CA ASN A 93 55.96 17.59 -44.92
C ASN A 93 55.53 16.20 -44.41
N GLY A 94 55.16 15.21 -45.22
CA GLY A 94 55.36 14.94 -46.64
C GLY A 94 55.75 13.47 -46.77
N SER A 95 55.11 12.71 -47.66
CA SER A 95 55.77 11.70 -48.51
C SER A 95 54.76 11.07 -49.46
N SER A 96 55.00 11.33 -50.72
CA SER A 96 54.45 10.76 -51.93
C SER A 96 54.64 9.24 -52.05
N SER A 97 53.62 8.54 -52.55
CA SER A 97 53.83 7.52 -53.57
C SER A 97 52.69 7.52 -54.57
N ASP A 98 53.12 7.58 -55.81
CA ASP A 98 52.47 7.74 -57.09
C ASP A 98 51.65 6.50 -57.50
N SER A 99 50.48 6.69 -58.14
CA SER A 99 50.02 5.90 -59.29
C SER A 99 48.58 6.24 -59.70
N GLY A 100 48.39 6.64 -60.96
CA GLY A 100 47.35 6.05 -61.80
C GLY A 100 46.08 6.87 -62.05
N ASN A 101 46.05 7.54 -63.21
CA ASN A 101 44.88 8.12 -63.88
C ASN A 101 43.64 7.19 -63.96
N ASN A 102 42.47 7.68 -63.55
CA ASN A 102 41.21 7.53 -64.30
C ASN A 102 40.07 8.44 -63.75
N PRO A 103 39.50 9.38 -64.54
CA PRO A 103 38.40 10.22 -64.09
C PRO A 103 37.07 9.63 -64.55
N GLY A 104 36.52 8.67 -63.80
CA GLY A 104 35.25 8.05 -64.21
C GLY A 104 34.69 6.95 -63.33
N ALA A 105 34.84 7.01 -62.00
CA ALA A 105 34.25 5.99 -61.10
C ALA A 105 34.16 6.42 -59.62
N ARG A 106 33.66 7.63 -59.30
CA ARG A 106 33.50 8.08 -57.90
C ARG A 106 32.08 8.54 -57.54
N HIS A 107 31.06 7.87 -58.08
CA HIS A 107 29.69 8.04 -57.58
C HIS A 107 29.01 6.74 -57.09
N ALA A 108 29.70 5.59 -57.12
CA ALA A 108 29.12 4.29 -56.79
C ALA A 108 29.55 3.67 -55.44
N ASP A 109 30.60 4.16 -54.77
CA ASP A 109 31.11 3.54 -53.53
C ASP A 109 30.63 4.20 -52.21
N LEU A 110 29.92 5.33 -52.29
CA LEU A 110 29.21 5.89 -51.11
C LEU A 110 27.83 5.25 -50.87
N GLN A 111 27.37 4.34 -51.73
CA GLN A 111 26.12 3.61 -51.55
C GLN A 111 26.29 2.14 -51.10
N ARG A 112 27.52 1.64 -50.92
CA ARG A 112 27.77 0.22 -50.60
C ARG A 112 28.11 -0.09 -49.14
N ILE A 113 28.24 0.91 -48.28
CA ILE A 113 28.37 0.75 -46.81
C ILE A 113 27.09 1.22 -46.12
N LYS A 114 25.93 0.76 -46.64
CA LYS A 114 24.61 1.04 -46.03
C LYS A 114 23.63 -0.12 -46.09
N GLY A 115 24.11 -1.34 -46.31
CA GLY A 115 23.26 -2.52 -46.31
C GLY A 115 24.06 -3.76 -45.95
N THR A 116 24.04 -4.12 -44.66
CA THR A 116 24.23 -5.48 -44.12
C THR A 116 24.24 -5.44 -42.59
N ALA A 117 23.14 -4.99 -41.99
CA ALA A 117 22.71 -5.38 -40.65
C ALA A 117 21.34 -4.73 -40.39
N ILE A 118 20.43 -5.48 -39.75
CA ILE A 118 19.07 -5.08 -39.35
C ILE A 118 18.02 -5.28 -40.46
N GLY A 119 17.85 -6.53 -40.86
CA GLY A 119 16.56 -7.04 -41.33
C GLY A 119 15.66 -7.36 -40.14
N ALA A 120 15.00 -6.34 -39.61
CA ALA A 120 13.77 -6.45 -38.84
C ALA A 120 13.14 -5.06 -38.86
N GLU A 121 12.01 -4.94 -39.54
CA GLU A 121 11.23 -3.72 -39.72
C GLU A 121 10.90 -3.07 -38.36
N ARG A 122 11.79 -2.20 -37.86
CA ARG A 122 11.42 -1.20 -36.86
C ARG A 122 10.62 -0.14 -37.61
N LYS A 123 9.30 -0.36 -37.72
CA LYS A 123 8.36 0.73 -37.96
C LYS A 123 8.64 1.77 -36.88
N GLY A 124 9.36 2.83 -37.25
CA GLY A 124 9.52 3.99 -36.39
C GLY A 124 8.12 4.47 -36.03
N ILE A 125 7.84 4.56 -34.74
CA ILE A 125 6.59 5.14 -34.27
C ILE A 125 6.62 6.59 -34.78
N PRO A 126 5.69 7.00 -35.66
CA PRO A 126 5.67 8.36 -36.15
C PRO A 126 5.57 9.29 -34.94
N ILE A 127 6.45 10.28 -34.87
CA ILE A 127 6.39 11.30 -33.84
C ILE A 127 5.00 11.95 -33.97
N PRO A 128 4.16 11.91 -32.91
CA PRO A 128 2.82 12.47 -32.97
C PRO A 128 2.89 13.91 -33.42
N SER A 129 1.99 14.28 -34.33
CA SER A 129 1.87 15.67 -34.73
C SER A 129 1.53 16.55 -33.51
N ARG A 130 1.94 17.82 -33.53
CA ARG A 130 1.62 18.77 -32.45
C ARG A 130 0.12 18.81 -32.14
N ASP A 131 -0.71 18.63 -33.17
CA ASP A 131 -2.16 18.62 -33.04
C ASP A 131 -2.69 17.34 -32.39
N GLU A 132 -2.14 16.16 -32.71
CA GLU A 132 -2.46 14.92 -31.99
C GLU A 132 -2.06 15.00 -30.52
N MET A 133 -0.91 15.62 -30.22
CA MET A 133 -0.43 15.77 -28.85
C MET A 133 -1.33 16.72 -28.02
N LEU A 134 -1.82 17.80 -28.64
CA LEU A 134 -2.79 18.70 -28.02
C LEU A 134 -4.15 18.01 -27.83
N GLU A 135 -4.60 17.24 -28.83
CA GLU A 135 -5.86 16.50 -28.74
C GLU A 135 -5.79 15.41 -27.67
N GLU A 136 -4.65 14.74 -27.52
CA GLU A 136 -4.39 13.80 -26.43
C GLU A 136 -4.37 14.50 -25.06
N MET A 137 -3.78 15.70 -24.95
CA MET A 137 -3.80 16.51 -23.73
C MET A 137 -5.22 16.95 -23.32
N PHE A 138 -6.13 17.20 -24.27
CA PHE A 138 -7.52 17.54 -23.95
C PHE A 138 -8.40 16.31 -23.70
N LYS A 139 -8.13 15.19 -24.38
CA LYS A 139 -8.88 13.93 -24.18
C LYS A 139 -8.46 13.21 -22.90
N ARG A 140 -7.23 13.38 -22.42
CA ARG A 140 -6.72 12.67 -21.24
C ARG A 140 -7.46 13.02 -19.95
N PRO A 141 -7.77 14.29 -19.60
CA PRO A 141 -8.61 14.60 -18.44
C PRO A 141 -10.03 14.04 -18.56
N MET A 142 -10.61 14.02 -19.77
CA MET A 142 -11.94 13.45 -20.01
C MET A 142 -11.94 11.93 -19.88
N ARG A 143 -10.90 11.25 -20.39
CA ARG A 143 -10.73 9.80 -20.25
C ARG A 143 -10.39 9.40 -18.81
N GLU A 144 -9.63 10.20 -18.07
CA GLU A 144 -9.41 10.02 -16.63
C GLU A 144 -10.69 10.24 -15.81
N LEU A 145 -11.56 11.18 -16.22
CA LEU A 145 -12.89 11.36 -15.64
C LEU A 145 -13.84 10.19 -15.97
N GLU A 146 -13.79 9.65 -17.18
CA GLU A 146 -14.54 8.45 -17.57
C GLU A 146 -13.99 7.18 -16.91
N GLU A 147 -12.68 7.05 -16.74
CA GLU A 147 -12.04 5.98 -15.99
C GLU A 147 -12.33 6.10 -14.49
N ARG A 148 -12.45 7.32 -13.94
CA ARG A 148 -12.99 7.54 -12.59
C ARG A 148 -14.45 7.16 -12.45
N ARG A 149 -15.24 7.21 -13.54
CA ARG A 149 -16.60 6.64 -13.59
C ARG A 149 -16.59 5.11 -13.76
N GLY A 150 -15.47 4.52 -14.18
CA GLY A 150 -15.26 3.08 -14.35
C GLY A 150 -14.45 2.41 -13.24
N ILE A 151 -13.90 3.17 -12.29
CA ILE A 151 -13.51 2.64 -10.97
C ILE A 151 -14.79 2.04 -10.43
N VAL A 152 -14.79 0.71 -10.24
CA VAL A 152 -15.91 -0.06 -9.74
C VAL A 152 -16.42 0.64 -8.50
N ASP A 153 -17.49 1.40 -8.69
CA ASP A 153 -18.12 2.16 -7.65
C ASP A 153 -18.88 1.13 -6.84
N ARG A 154 -18.24 0.61 -5.79
CA ARG A 154 -18.89 -0.25 -4.80
C ARG A 154 -20.08 0.45 -4.13
N GLU A 155 -20.26 1.76 -4.33
CA GLU A 155 -21.42 2.51 -3.88
C GLU A 155 -22.68 2.26 -4.72
N HIS A 156 -22.52 1.76 -5.96
CA HIS A 156 -23.63 1.24 -6.75
C HIS A 156 -23.54 -0.28 -6.74
N PRO A 157 -24.50 -1.02 -6.12
CA PRO A 157 -24.50 -2.48 -6.19
C PRO A 157 -24.40 -2.85 -7.66
N HIS A 158 -23.35 -3.61 -8.03
CA HIS A 158 -23.16 -3.95 -9.42
C HIS A 158 -24.47 -4.61 -9.89
N PRO A 159 -25.00 -4.30 -11.09
CA PRO A 159 -26.20 -5.00 -11.57
C PRO A 159 -26.02 -6.52 -11.61
N ILE A 160 -24.77 -7.00 -11.55
CA ILE A 160 -24.39 -8.41 -11.34
C ILE A 160 -24.63 -8.86 -9.89
N ASP A 161 -24.31 -8.06 -8.87
CA ASP A 161 -24.65 -8.37 -7.46
C ASP A 161 -26.17 -8.40 -7.22
N ALA A 162 -26.92 -7.59 -7.98
CA ALA A 162 -28.38 -7.65 -8.00
C ALA A 162 -28.92 -8.93 -8.69
N LEU A 163 -28.14 -9.56 -9.57
CA LEU A 163 -28.50 -10.78 -10.31
C LEU A 163 -27.98 -12.08 -9.65
N TYR A 164 -26.86 -12.02 -8.94
CA TYR A 164 -26.19 -13.19 -8.33
C TYR A 164 -26.26 -13.24 -6.80
N GLY A 165 -26.85 -12.22 -6.16
CA GLY A 165 -26.93 -12.11 -4.71
C GLY A 165 -25.82 -11.22 -4.13
N ARG A 166 -26.05 -10.68 -2.93
CA ARG A 166 -25.03 -9.93 -2.19
C ARG A 166 -23.78 -10.80 -1.98
N ASN A 167 -22.61 -10.17 -2.07
CA ASN A 167 -21.33 -10.75 -1.69
C ASN A 167 -21.44 -11.38 -0.29
N GLU A 168 -20.98 -12.62 -0.11
CA GLU A 168 -21.11 -13.29 1.19
C GLU A 168 -20.33 -12.56 2.28
N LEU A 169 -19.19 -11.94 1.92
CA LEU A 169 -18.41 -11.11 2.82
C LEU A 169 -19.26 -9.95 3.37
N ASP A 170 -20.04 -9.29 2.51
CA ASP A 170 -20.89 -8.18 2.90
C ASP A 170 -22.00 -8.63 3.85
N GLU A 171 -22.63 -9.77 3.60
CA GLU A 171 -23.64 -10.34 4.52
C GLU A 171 -23.02 -10.73 5.88
N ARG A 172 -21.79 -11.26 5.91
CA ARG A 172 -21.07 -11.56 7.16
C ARG A 172 -20.72 -10.28 7.92
N VAL A 173 -20.24 -9.26 7.23
CA VAL A 173 -19.95 -7.94 7.80
C VAL A 173 -21.23 -7.31 8.37
N LEU A 174 -22.35 -7.38 7.64
CA LEU A 174 -23.65 -6.90 8.11
C LEU A 174 -24.14 -7.66 9.34
N ALA A 175 -24.01 -8.98 9.36
CA ALA A 175 -24.38 -9.79 10.52
C ALA A 175 -23.54 -9.42 11.76
N ALA A 176 -22.22 -9.28 11.59
CA ALA A 176 -21.33 -8.82 12.65
C ALA A 176 -21.69 -7.41 13.17
N ALA A 177 -21.93 -6.48 12.24
CA ALA A 177 -22.29 -5.11 12.55
C ALA A 177 -23.63 -5.02 13.31
N ARG A 178 -24.66 -5.76 12.87
CA ARG A 178 -25.97 -5.82 13.54
C ARG A 178 -25.87 -6.46 14.92
N ALA A 179 -25.09 -7.53 15.06
CA ALA A 179 -24.88 -8.17 16.36
C ALA A 179 -24.20 -7.24 17.37
N LEU A 180 -23.16 -6.54 16.92
CA LEU A 180 -22.47 -5.56 17.75
C LEU A 180 -23.37 -4.37 18.10
N HIS A 181 -24.17 -3.87 17.14
CA HIS A 181 -25.15 -2.83 17.38
C HIS A 181 -26.24 -3.26 18.37
N ALA A 182 -26.73 -4.50 18.28
CA ALA A 182 -27.70 -5.02 19.23
C ALA A 182 -27.10 -5.18 20.64
N ALA A 183 -25.86 -5.67 20.74
CA ALA A 183 -25.14 -5.80 21.99
C ALA A 183 -24.88 -4.45 22.67
N SER A 184 -24.68 -3.38 21.90
CA SER A 184 -24.49 -2.02 22.44
C SER A 184 -25.82 -1.34 22.83
N ALA A 185 -26.89 -1.55 22.05
CA ALA A 185 -28.20 -0.92 22.28
C ALA A 185 -29.01 -1.58 23.40
N ASN A 186 -28.91 -2.91 23.54
CA ASN A 186 -29.66 -3.69 24.54
C ASN A 186 -28.69 -4.44 25.46
N PRO A 187 -27.95 -3.74 26.34
CA PRO A 187 -27.17 -4.43 27.35
C PRO A 187 -28.11 -5.30 28.20
N ASN A 188 -27.81 -6.60 28.26
CA ASN A 188 -28.54 -7.52 29.12
C ASN A 188 -28.62 -6.90 30.53
N PRO A 189 -29.81 -6.75 31.16
CA PRO A 189 -29.97 -5.97 32.40
C PRO A 189 -29.11 -6.42 33.58
N ARG A 190 -28.48 -7.59 33.48
CA ARG A 190 -27.54 -8.12 34.48
C ARG A 190 -26.12 -7.53 34.39
N SER A 191 -25.78 -6.79 33.34
CA SER A 191 -24.46 -6.18 33.19
C SER A 191 -24.58 -4.78 32.59
N ALA A 192 -24.74 -3.77 33.44
CA ALA A 192 -24.70 -2.37 33.00
C ALA A 192 -23.39 -2.04 32.24
N ASP A 193 -22.30 -2.72 32.57
CA ASP A 193 -20.99 -2.58 31.93
C ASP A 193 -20.95 -3.14 30.49
N ALA A 194 -21.92 -3.96 30.07
CA ALA A 194 -21.92 -4.55 28.73
C ALA A 194 -22.15 -3.52 27.62
N ALA A 195 -23.00 -2.51 27.85
CA ALA A 195 -23.20 -1.44 26.87
C ALA A 195 -21.89 -0.70 26.62
N ASP A 196 -21.17 -0.35 27.69
CA ASP A 196 -19.86 0.27 27.54
C ASP A 196 -18.78 -0.71 27.09
N THR A 197 -18.96 -2.02 27.20
CA THR A 197 -18.01 -3.04 26.69
C THR A 197 -18.16 -3.32 25.20
N PHE A 198 -19.34 -3.07 24.61
CA PHE A 198 -19.59 -3.26 23.17
C PHE A 198 -19.97 -2.00 22.39
N LYS A 199 -20.03 -0.83 23.03
CA LYS A 199 -20.21 0.46 22.35
C LYS A 199 -19.18 0.68 21.23
N ALA A 200 -19.65 0.75 20.00
CA ALA A 200 -18.84 1.16 18.86
C ALA A 200 -19.11 2.62 18.53
N ALA A 201 -18.13 3.28 17.92
CA ALA A 201 -18.30 4.61 17.36
C ALA A 201 -19.18 4.57 16.11
N THR A 202 -20.00 5.60 15.97
CA THR A 202 -20.69 5.90 14.72
C THR A 202 -19.71 6.47 13.70
N ILE A 203 -20.04 6.37 12.41
CA ILE A 203 -19.18 6.88 11.34
C ILE A 203 -19.02 8.40 11.47
N SER A 204 -20.09 9.13 11.75
CA SER A 204 -20.06 10.58 11.94
C SER A 204 -19.19 11.00 13.12
N HIS A 205 -19.21 10.24 14.23
CA HIS A 205 -18.31 10.50 15.35
C HIS A 205 -16.85 10.30 14.96
N LEU A 206 -16.53 9.23 14.22
CA LEU A 206 -15.17 9.01 13.74
C LEU A 206 -14.70 10.11 12.79
N LEU A 207 -15.59 10.69 11.99
CA LEU A 207 -15.26 11.79 11.07
C LEU A 207 -15.06 13.12 11.80
N GLU A 208 -15.88 13.43 12.80
CA GLU A 208 -15.64 14.58 13.68
C GLU A 208 -14.29 14.45 14.39
N ARG A 209 -13.96 13.24 14.86
CA ARG A 209 -12.66 12.92 15.44
C ARG A 209 -11.53 13.02 14.43
N PHE A 210 -11.75 12.58 13.19
CA PHE A 210 -10.76 12.69 12.12
C PHE A 210 -10.29 14.13 11.94
N GLU A 211 -11.19 15.11 11.98
CA GLU A 211 -10.84 16.52 11.86
C GLU A 211 -10.26 17.09 13.16
N SER A 212 -10.91 16.81 14.30
CA SER A 212 -10.51 17.38 15.60
C SER A 212 -9.20 16.79 16.17
N ARG A 213 -8.80 15.59 15.73
CA ARG A 213 -7.55 14.92 16.14
C ARG A 213 -6.51 14.85 15.01
N ALA A 214 -6.62 15.72 14.01
CA ALA A 214 -5.63 15.83 12.95
C ALA A 214 -4.26 16.22 13.52
N GLY A 215 -3.24 15.39 13.27
CA GLY A 215 -1.87 15.56 13.76
C GLY A 215 -1.72 15.35 15.28
N TYR A 216 -2.70 14.75 15.94
CA TYR A 216 -2.62 14.51 17.38
C TYR A 216 -1.55 13.44 17.70
N GLN A 217 -0.61 13.78 18.58
CA GLN A 217 0.47 12.86 18.99
C GLN A 217 0.18 12.27 20.37
N LEU A 218 0.20 10.95 20.46
CA LEU A 218 0.05 10.20 21.71
C LEU A 218 1.21 10.44 22.67
N SER A 219 0.94 10.34 23.99
CA SER A 219 2.01 10.39 25.02
C SER A 219 2.92 9.17 25.02
N ILE A 220 2.48 8.06 24.43
CA ILE A 220 3.18 6.78 24.46
C ILE A 220 4.12 6.67 23.27
N GLU A 221 5.20 5.91 23.48
CA GLU A 221 6.18 5.58 22.44
C GLU A 221 5.81 4.24 21.79
N LEU A 222 5.92 4.18 20.46
CA LEU A 222 5.80 2.93 19.70
C LEU A 222 7.15 2.21 19.71
N PRO A 223 7.21 0.91 20.07
CA PRO A 223 8.45 0.15 20.04
C PRO A 223 9.09 0.12 18.65
N TYR A 224 10.41 0.27 18.65
CA TYR A 224 11.20 0.24 17.44
C TYR A 224 11.62 -1.20 17.13
N GLU A 225 10.96 -1.84 16.15
CA GLU A 225 11.21 -3.25 15.81
C GLU A 225 11.66 -3.41 14.33
N PRO A 226 12.88 -2.99 13.95
CA PRO A 226 13.38 -3.19 12.58
C PRO A 226 13.90 -4.61 12.33
N THR A 227 14.26 -5.33 13.40
CA THR A 227 14.72 -6.73 13.39
C THR A 227 13.99 -7.51 14.49
N PRO A 228 12.67 -7.72 14.36
CA PRO A 228 11.84 -8.33 15.38
C PRO A 228 12.27 -9.76 15.65
N ALA A 229 12.03 -10.21 16.89
CA ALA A 229 12.18 -11.62 17.26
C ALA A 229 11.33 -12.51 16.33
N GLN A 230 11.72 -13.77 16.17
CA GLN A 230 11.07 -14.68 15.21
C GLN A 230 9.56 -14.84 15.46
N GLU A 231 9.13 -14.81 16.72
CA GLU A 231 7.71 -14.83 17.14
C GLU A 231 6.95 -13.51 16.85
N ARG A 232 7.67 -12.39 16.82
CA ARG A 232 7.13 -11.06 16.52
C ARG A 232 7.01 -10.81 15.03
N LYS A 233 7.84 -11.43 14.20
CA LYS A 233 7.76 -11.31 12.73
C LYS A 233 6.34 -11.58 12.22
N VAL A 234 5.95 -10.82 11.20
CA VAL A 234 4.67 -11.04 10.54
C VAL A 234 4.66 -12.43 9.89
N PRO A 235 3.65 -13.29 10.12
CA PRO A 235 3.59 -14.61 9.52
C PRO A 235 3.18 -14.50 8.05
N LEU A 236 4.17 -14.61 7.16
CA LEU A 236 3.95 -14.48 5.73
C LEU A 236 3.63 -15.85 5.11
N THR A 237 2.36 -16.07 4.76
CA THR A 237 1.95 -17.23 3.98
C THR A 237 2.29 -17.05 2.50
N SER A 238 2.43 -18.16 1.77
CA SER A 238 2.70 -18.18 0.34
C SER A 238 1.86 -19.24 -0.36
N ALA A 239 1.87 -19.25 -1.69
CA ALA A 239 1.26 -20.31 -2.50
C ALA A 239 1.70 -21.73 -2.08
N HIS A 240 2.90 -21.88 -1.51
CA HIS A 240 3.48 -23.16 -1.12
C HIS A 240 3.41 -23.45 0.38
N SER A 241 2.76 -22.61 1.18
CA SER A 241 2.75 -22.78 2.64
C SER A 241 2.12 -24.11 3.07
N SER A 242 2.62 -24.74 4.12
CA SER A 242 2.01 -25.97 4.63
C SER A 242 0.69 -25.69 5.37
N GLU A 243 -0.16 -26.70 5.58
CA GLU A 243 -1.38 -26.54 6.40
C GLU A 243 -1.05 -26.10 7.84
N ALA A 244 0.07 -26.58 8.39
CA ALA A 244 0.57 -26.14 9.69
C ALA A 244 0.95 -24.65 9.70
N GLU A 245 1.66 -24.18 8.67
CA GLU A 245 1.98 -22.74 8.52
C GLU A 245 0.73 -21.88 8.36
N LEU A 246 -0.29 -22.37 7.63
CA LEU A 246 -1.57 -21.66 7.50
C LEU A 246 -2.30 -21.58 8.83
N GLN A 247 -2.22 -22.62 9.66
CA GLN A 247 -2.81 -22.65 10.99
C GLN A 247 -2.06 -21.72 11.96
N ASP A 248 -0.73 -21.72 11.94
CA ASP A 248 0.09 -20.81 12.74
C ASP A 248 -0.09 -19.34 12.33
N ALA A 249 -0.40 -19.10 11.05
CA ALA A 249 -0.74 -17.80 10.48
C ALA A 249 -2.25 -17.48 10.53
N SER A 250 -3.03 -18.20 11.34
CA SER A 250 -4.48 -17.94 11.45
C SER A 250 -4.77 -16.55 12.05
N ASP A 251 -3.88 -16.09 12.94
CA ASP A 251 -3.86 -14.71 13.42
C ASP A 251 -2.59 -14.02 12.93
N ASP A 252 -2.71 -13.41 11.75
CA ASP A 252 -1.65 -12.64 11.09
C ASP A 252 -1.58 -11.19 11.55
N GLY A 253 -2.36 -10.80 12.58
CA GLY A 253 -2.42 -9.43 13.10
C GLY A 253 -3.08 -8.41 12.15
N VAL A 254 -3.62 -8.87 11.01
CA VAL A 254 -4.35 -8.02 10.07
C VAL A 254 -5.86 -8.19 10.28
N LEU A 255 -6.55 -7.07 10.22
CA LEU A 255 -7.96 -6.92 10.54
C LEU A 255 -8.71 -6.47 9.29
N LEU A 256 -9.92 -7.00 9.13
CA LEU A 256 -10.92 -6.43 8.25
C LEU A 256 -11.63 -5.31 9.01
N LEU A 257 -11.51 -4.08 8.51
CA LEU A 257 -12.27 -2.94 9.01
C LEU A 257 -13.48 -2.72 8.13
N ALA A 258 -14.64 -2.52 8.77
CA ALA A 258 -15.87 -2.22 8.07
C ALA A 258 -16.58 -1.03 8.70
N TYR A 259 -17.02 -0.11 7.84
CA TYR A 259 -17.87 1.02 8.16
C TYR A 259 -19.23 0.75 7.54
N VAL A 260 -20.23 0.54 8.38
CA VAL A 260 -21.59 0.22 7.93
C VAL A 260 -22.53 1.34 8.33
N SER A 261 -23.27 1.88 7.37
CA SER A 261 -24.34 2.85 7.63
C SER A 261 -25.70 2.29 7.24
N ASN A 262 -26.75 2.88 7.83
CA ASN A 262 -28.15 2.51 7.60
C ASN A 262 -28.48 1.07 8.05
N LEU A 263 -27.96 0.66 9.22
CA LEU A 263 -28.09 -0.70 9.76
C LEU A 263 -29.53 -1.15 10.03
N THR A 264 -30.39 -0.19 10.40
CA THR A 264 -31.80 -0.38 10.75
C THR A 264 -32.72 -0.26 9.52
N GLY A 265 -32.17 0.17 8.39
CA GLY A 265 -32.90 0.38 7.15
C GLY A 265 -33.46 -0.90 6.55
N ALA A 266 -34.26 -0.75 5.49
CA ALA A 266 -34.74 -1.90 4.73
C ALA A 266 -33.53 -2.69 4.17
N ARG A 267 -33.61 -4.03 4.22
CA ARG A 267 -32.58 -4.89 3.64
C ARG A 267 -32.32 -4.48 2.19
N GLY A 268 -31.07 -4.21 1.83
CA GLY A 268 -30.70 -3.69 0.51
C GLY A 268 -30.21 -2.25 0.55
N THR A 269 -30.57 -1.49 1.59
CA THR A 269 -30.26 -0.06 1.71
C THR A 269 -29.01 0.24 2.53
N GLU A 270 -28.42 -0.80 3.14
CA GLU A 270 -27.19 -0.66 3.91
C GLU A 270 -26.00 -0.35 2.98
N ARG A 271 -25.14 0.57 3.41
CA ARG A 271 -23.88 0.87 2.73
C ARG A 271 -22.74 0.31 3.55
N ILE A 272 -21.87 -0.43 2.89
CA ILE A 272 -20.73 -1.11 3.50
C ILE A 272 -19.46 -0.59 2.84
N SER A 273 -18.53 -0.09 3.64
CA SER A 273 -17.20 0.29 3.18
C SER A 273 -16.16 -0.52 3.96
N VAL A 274 -15.39 -1.33 3.24
CA VAL A 274 -14.40 -2.23 3.84
C VAL A 274 -12.98 -1.83 3.45
N CYS A 275 -12.07 -1.96 4.40
CA CYS A 275 -10.63 -1.86 4.20
C CYS A 275 -9.88 -2.83 5.10
N SER A 276 -8.57 -2.91 4.94
CA SER A 276 -7.69 -3.63 5.85
C SER A 276 -7.14 -2.67 6.92
N GLY A 277 -6.68 -3.22 8.03
CA GLY A 277 -5.92 -2.51 9.05
C GLY A 277 -5.06 -3.49 9.82
N PHE A 278 -4.08 -3.02 10.59
CA PHE A 278 -3.26 -3.91 11.42
C PHE A 278 -3.04 -3.30 12.80
N ALA A 279 -2.93 -4.17 13.80
CA ALA A 279 -2.73 -3.71 15.17
C ALA A 279 -1.26 -3.36 15.45
N VAL A 280 -1.04 -2.35 16.28
CA VAL A 280 0.28 -1.91 16.74
C VAL A 280 0.34 -1.91 18.27
N GLU A 281 1.54 -2.02 18.83
CA GLU A 281 1.73 -2.00 20.28
C GLU A 281 1.41 -0.64 20.90
N GLY A 282 1.10 -0.64 22.20
CA GLY A 282 0.87 0.58 22.98
C GLY A 282 -0.56 0.76 23.48
N GLY A 283 -1.51 -0.04 22.99
CA GLY A 283 -2.92 0.02 23.39
C GLY A 283 -3.18 -0.04 24.90
N ASP A 284 -2.39 -0.82 25.63
CA ASP A 284 -2.51 -0.96 27.09
C ASP A 284 -1.90 0.21 27.88
N LYS A 285 -1.07 1.02 27.22
CA LYS A 285 -0.32 2.14 27.80
C LYS A 285 -1.00 3.50 27.56
N ILE A 286 -2.07 3.53 26.77
CA ILE A 286 -2.81 4.76 26.44
C ILE A 286 -3.32 5.42 27.73
N SER A 287 -3.07 6.72 27.85
CA SER A 287 -3.60 7.53 28.95
C SER A 287 -5.09 7.80 28.74
N ALA A 288 -5.84 8.02 29.83
CA ALA A 288 -7.26 8.39 29.74
C ALA A 288 -7.50 9.75 29.02
N GLU A 289 -6.47 10.56 28.81
CA GLU A 289 -6.54 11.80 28.03
C GLU A 289 -6.48 11.54 26.51
N ASP A 290 -5.72 10.50 26.14
CA ASP A 290 -5.42 10.16 24.75
C ASP A 290 -6.56 9.35 24.10
N GLY A 291 -7.29 8.54 24.88
CA GLY A 291 -8.33 7.64 24.36
C GLY A 291 -9.41 7.26 25.38
N ASP A 292 -10.36 6.44 24.95
CA ASP A 292 -11.55 6.07 25.73
C ASP A 292 -11.33 4.78 26.55
N GLY A 293 -10.11 4.59 27.07
CA GLY A 293 -9.73 3.43 27.88
C GLY A 293 -8.60 2.59 27.28
N LYS A 294 -8.59 1.29 27.58
CA LYS A 294 -7.62 0.32 27.06
C LYS A 294 -8.18 -0.43 25.86
N GLY A 295 -7.32 -0.76 24.91
CA GLY A 295 -7.68 -1.59 23.77
C GLY A 295 -6.63 -1.54 22.67
N ALA A 296 -6.68 -2.47 21.74
CA ALA A 296 -5.71 -2.54 20.65
C ALA A 296 -5.75 -1.26 19.79
N LEU A 297 -4.57 -0.79 19.40
CA LEU A 297 -4.42 0.31 18.45
C LEU A 297 -4.31 -0.25 17.04
N VAL A 298 -5.06 0.32 16.10
CA VAL A 298 -5.12 -0.17 14.72
C VAL A 298 -4.80 0.96 13.75
N VAL A 299 -3.86 0.69 12.85
CA VAL A 299 -3.51 1.59 11.75
C VAL A 299 -4.31 1.19 10.51
N SER A 300 -4.89 2.17 9.82
CA SER A 300 -5.55 1.99 8.53
C SER A 300 -5.50 3.28 7.69
N CYS A 301 -6.09 3.25 6.50
CA CYS A 301 -6.17 4.39 5.60
C CYS A 301 -7.38 5.29 5.90
N ALA A 302 -7.22 6.61 5.73
CA ALA A 302 -8.28 7.57 6.01
C ALA A 302 -9.37 7.63 4.92
N HIS A 303 -9.02 7.41 3.64
CA HIS A 303 -9.97 7.57 2.54
C HIS A 303 -11.16 6.61 2.62
N THR A 304 -11.00 5.40 3.12
CA THR A 304 -12.13 4.45 3.24
C THR A 304 -13.15 4.94 4.25
N LEU A 305 -12.72 5.47 5.40
CA LEU A 305 -13.62 6.10 6.37
C LEU A 305 -14.34 7.29 5.73
N ARG A 306 -13.64 8.16 5.00
CA ARG A 306 -14.25 9.31 4.32
C ARG A 306 -15.25 8.90 3.23
N ALA A 307 -14.95 7.82 2.51
CA ALA A 307 -15.81 7.24 1.49
C ALA A 307 -17.02 6.48 2.07
N SER A 308 -17.10 6.30 3.40
CA SER A 308 -18.27 5.68 4.03
C SER A 308 -19.43 6.65 4.26
N LEU A 309 -19.21 7.96 4.06
CA LEU A 309 -20.24 8.99 4.19
C LEU A 309 -21.35 8.81 3.14
N PRO A 310 -22.63 8.90 3.53
CA PRO A 310 -23.72 8.95 2.56
C PRO A 310 -23.48 10.10 1.58
N SER A 311 -23.63 9.82 0.29
CA SER A 311 -23.43 10.82 -0.76
C SER A 311 -24.46 11.93 -0.55
N LYS A 312 -23.99 13.18 -0.51
CA LYS A 312 -24.76 14.40 -0.19
C LYS A 312 -25.94 14.69 -1.17
N GLY A 313 -26.21 13.81 -2.12
CA GLY A 313 -27.20 13.97 -3.20
C GLY A 313 -28.58 13.35 -2.92
N ALA A 314 -28.74 12.54 -1.88
CA ALA A 314 -30.07 12.07 -1.46
C ALA A 314 -30.72 13.19 -0.63
N SER A 315 -31.69 13.87 -1.24
CA SER A 315 -32.51 14.98 -0.72
C SER A 315 -32.41 15.26 0.79
N GLU A 316 -31.97 16.47 1.15
CA GLU A 316 -31.93 17.04 2.51
C GLU A 316 -33.27 16.93 3.30
N ALA A 317 -34.37 16.56 2.63
CA ALA A 317 -35.70 16.45 3.22
C ALA A 317 -35.97 15.16 4.03
N GLU A 318 -35.18 14.09 3.87
CA GLU A 318 -35.33 12.83 4.65
C GLU A 318 -34.14 12.52 5.58
N ALA A 319 -33.08 13.33 5.54
CA ALA A 319 -31.82 13.11 6.28
C ALA A 319 -31.90 13.41 7.80
N ALA A 320 -33.10 13.57 8.37
CA ALA A 320 -33.29 13.57 9.83
C ALA A 320 -33.27 12.14 10.42
N GLY A 321 -33.02 11.11 9.60
CA GLY A 321 -32.67 9.77 10.08
C GLY A 321 -31.51 9.85 11.07
N SER A 322 -31.67 9.18 12.21
CA SER A 322 -30.75 9.29 13.34
C SER A 322 -29.36 8.79 12.97
N ASP A 323 -28.37 9.64 13.20
CA ASP A 323 -26.93 9.36 13.06
C ASP A 323 -26.45 8.13 13.88
N SER A 324 -27.33 7.59 14.74
CA SER A 324 -27.18 6.36 15.50
C SER A 324 -27.05 5.09 14.65
N ASP A 325 -27.48 5.12 13.38
CA ASP A 325 -27.66 3.89 12.61
C ASP A 325 -26.41 3.50 11.80
N SER A 326 -25.24 3.98 12.23
CA SER A 326 -23.94 3.63 11.67
C SER A 326 -23.02 3.04 12.72
N ILE A 327 -22.17 2.09 12.30
CA ILE A 327 -21.22 1.43 13.18
C ILE A 327 -19.90 1.19 12.46
N ALA A 328 -18.81 1.28 13.21
CA ALA A 328 -17.49 0.85 12.79
C ALA A 328 -17.08 -0.42 13.55
N VAL A 329 -16.65 -1.44 12.81
CA VAL A 329 -16.29 -2.75 13.34
C VAL A 329 -14.97 -3.23 12.77
N ALA A 330 -14.20 -3.94 13.59
CA ALA A 330 -12.98 -4.64 13.20
C ALA A 330 -13.18 -6.14 13.37
N ILE A 331 -12.81 -6.94 12.38
CA ILE A 331 -12.97 -8.39 12.38
C ILE A 331 -11.59 -9.01 12.17
N THR A 332 -11.17 -9.84 13.11
CA THR A 332 -9.96 -10.65 12.97
C THR A 332 -10.22 -11.81 12.02
N ARG A 333 -9.14 -12.41 11.50
CA ARG A 333 -9.23 -13.59 10.64
C ARG A 333 -9.80 -14.82 11.34
N THR A 334 -9.57 -14.95 12.65
CA THR A 334 -10.18 -16.00 13.48
C THR A 334 -11.68 -15.77 13.72
N GLY A 335 -12.20 -14.61 13.31
CA GLY A 335 -13.60 -14.25 13.41
C GLY A 335 -14.00 -13.52 14.68
N ALA A 336 -13.04 -13.16 15.53
CA ALA A 336 -13.32 -12.28 16.66
C ALA A 336 -13.69 -10.88 16.17
N ILE A 337 -14.83 -10.37 16.64
CA ILE A 337 -15.43 -9.09 16.23
C ILE A 337 -15.18 -8.07 17.34
N TYR A 338 -14.52 -6.97 17.01
CA TYR A 338 -14.18 -5.89 17.94
C TYR A 338 -14.90 -4.60 17.57
N PRO A 339 -15.52 -3.89 18.53
CA PRO A 339 -16.02 -2.53 18.29
C PRO A 339 -14.85 -1.58 18.05
N VAL A 340 -14.92 -0.77 16.99
CA VAL A 340 -14.06 0.40 16.86
C VAL A 340 -14.61 1.48 17.79
N ARG A 341 -13.81 1.88 18.78
CA ARG A 341 -14.24 2.74 19.88
C ARG A 341 -14.12 4.21 19.58
N ASN A 342 -12.98 4.58 19.01
CA ASN A 342 -12.59 5.96 18.85
C ASN A 342 -11.54 6.07 17.74
N LEU A 343 -11.46 7.25 17.13
CA LEU A 343 -10.34 7.65 16.29
C LEU A 343 -9.43 8.53 17.13
N ILE A 344 -8.23 8.03 17.39
CA ILE A 344 -7.27 8.62 18.32
C ILE A 344 -6.49 9.74 17.66
N SER A 345 -6.05 9.51 16.43
CA SER A 345 -5.32 10.49 15.64
C SER A 345 -5.50 10.25 14.14
N SER A 346 -5.35 11.31 13.35
CA SER A 346 -5.35 11.25 11.90
C SER A 346 -4.18 12.02 11.30
N LEU A 347 -3.63 11.51 10.21
CA LEU A 347 -2.66 12.19 9.36
C LEU A 347 -3.28 12.36 7.98
N ALA A 348 -4.15 13.36 7.84
CA ALA A 348 -4.94 13.57 6.63
C ALA A 348 -4.08 13.72 5.36
N ALA A 349 -2.91 14.37 5.47
CA ALA A 349 -1.97 14.54 4.35
C ALA A 349 -1.37 13.21 3.88
N SER A 350 -1.14 12.29 4.81
CA SER A 350 -0.58 10.97 4.56
C SER A 350 -1.66 9.90 4.32
N ASP A 351 -2.94 10.26 4.48
CA ASP A 351 -4.09 9.36 4.35
C ASP A 351 -4.04 8.15 5.31
N VAL A 352 -3.53 8.35 6.52
CA VAL A 352 -3.46 7.32 7.59
C VAL A 352 -4.25 7.76 8.82
N ILE A 353 -4.89 6.81 9.48
CA ILE A 353 -5.61 7.00 10.76
C ILE A 353 -5.17 5.97 11.79
N LEU A 354 -5.27 6.36 13.06
CA LEU A 354 -5.06 5.50 14.21
C LEU A 354 -6.39 5.33 14.97
N LEU A 355 -6.89 4.11 14.99
CA LEU A 355 -8.14 3.71 15.63
C LEU A 355 -7.85 2.97 16.94
N GLN A 356 -8.75 3.09 17.90
CA GLN A 356 -8.75 2.28 19.11
C GLN A 356 -9.90 1.26 19.05
N LEU A 357 -9.60 0.00 19.32
CA LEU A 357 -10.61 -1.06 19.46
C LEU A 357 -11.06 -1.22 20.91
N GLY A 358 -12.21 -1.85 21.12
CA GLY A 358 -12.59 -2.36 22.44
C GLY A 358 -11.65 -3.45 22.93
N SER A 359 -11.51 -3.60 24.24
CA SER A 359 -10.68 -4.64 24.86
C SER A 359 -11.28 -6.05 24.75
N THR A 360 -12.59 -6.13 24.53
CA THR A 360 -13.35 -7.39 24.52
C THR A 360 -13.97 -7.60 23.14
N ALA A 361 -13.69 -8.77 22.56
CA ALA A 361 -14.37 -9.21 21.34
C ALA A 361 -15.79 -9.68 21.67
N LEU A 362 -16.71 -9.48 20.73
CA LEU A 362 -18.01 -10.15 20.74
C LEU A 362 -17.77 -11.65 20.46
N SER A 363 -17.99 -12.49 21.47
CA SER A 363 -17.85 -13.95 21.35
C SER A 363 -19.08 -14.55 20.64
N LEU A 364 -18.83 -15.43 19.70
CA LEU A 364 -19.82 -16.01 18.80
C LEU A 364 -20.66 -17.12 19.42
N ASP A 365 -20.11 -17.86 20.38
CA ASP A 365 -20.74 -19.12 20.84
C ASP A 365 -21.27 -19.02 22.28
N GLY A 366 -21.28 -17.81 22.88
CA GLY A 366 -21.49 -17.64 24.33
C GLY A 366 -20.43 -18.33 25.20
N SER A 367 -19.53 -19.11 24.58
CA SER A 367 -18.35 -19.69 25.19
C SER A 367 -17.45 -18.54 25.61
N SER A 368 -17.21 -18.44 26.92
CA SER A 368 -16.24 -17.54 27.52
C SER A 368 -14.80 -18.01 27.21
N ALA A 369 -14.52 -18.40 25.97
CA ALA A 369 -13.16 -18.61 25.53
C ALA A 369 -12.39 -17.32 25.82
N ALA A 370 -11.30 -17.44 26.57
CA ALA A 370 -10.52 -16.31 27.03
C ALA A 370 -10.19 -15.43 25.82
N THR A 371 -10.62 -14.17 25.86
CA THR A 371 -10.40 -13.20 24.80
C THR A 371 -8.91 -13.09 24.55
N GLN A 372 -8.43 -13.64 23.45
CA GLN A 372 -7.03 -13.47 23.07
C GLN A 372 -6.84 -12.02 22.61
N PRO A 373 -5.82 -11.32 23.13
CA PRO A 373 -5.53 -9.98 22.67
C PRO A 373 -5.19 -10.00 21.18
N VAL A 374 -5.61 -8.96 20.45
CA VAL A 374 -5.30 -8.82 19.03
C VAL A 374 -3.78 -8.80 18.85
N ARG A 375 -3.25 -9.69 18.00
CA ARG A 375 -1.83 -9.71 17.67
C ARG A 375 -1.40 -8.38 17.05
N THR A 376 -0.43 -7.73 17.68
CA THR A 376 0.21 -6.51 17.16
C THR A 376 1.30 -6.89 16.16
N LEU A 377 1.64 -6.00 15.22
CA LEU A 377 2.70 -6.21 14.23
C LEU A 377 3.92 -5.32 14.52
N PRO A 378 5.15 -5.81 14.25
CA PRO A 378 6.36 -5.05 14.43
C PRO A 378 6.47 -3.99 13.34
N VAL A 379 6.73 -2.75 13.73
CA VAL A 379 6.82 -1.61 12.79
C VAL A 379 8.27 -1.13 12.73
N SER A 380 8.81 -1.03 11.52
CA SER A 380 10.11 -0.43 11.26
C SER A 380 9.95 1.05 10.92
N PRO A 381 10.52 1.98 11.68
CA PRO A 381 10.68 3.38 11.29
C PRO A 381 11.82 3.58 10.27
N TYR A 382 12.64 2.55 9.99
CA TYR A 382 13.58 2.64 8.88
C TYR A 382 12.88 2.26 7.57
N PRO A 383 12.92 3.13 6.55
CA PRO A 383 12.39 2.80 5.23
C PRO A 383 13.20 1.65 4.61
N ALA A 384 12.51 0.74 3.93
CA ALA A 384 13.15 -0.33 3.18
C ALA A 384 13.98 0.23 2.02
N HIS A 385 15.04 -0.47 1.64
CA HIS A 385 15.84 -0.03 0.49
C HIS A 385 15.10 -0.23 -0.83
N VAL A 386 15.28 0.70 -1.77
CA VAL A 386 14.76 0.54 -3.13
C VAL A 386 15.25 -0.79 -3.72
N ASN A 387 14.37 -1.53 -4.37
CA ASN A 387 14.51 -2.92 -4.83
C ASN A 387 14.35 -4.02 -3.78
N SER A 388 14.14 -3.71 -2.50
CA SER A 388 13.77 -4.71 -1.50
C SER A 388 12.52 -5.48 -1.93
N GLU A 389 12.49 -6.77 -1.60
CA GLU A 389 11.31 -7.59 -1.77
C GLU A 389 10.34 -7.30 -0.63
N LEU A 390 9.08 -7.05 -0.99
CA LEU A 390 8.01 -6.70 -0.09
C LEU A 390 6.93 -7.79 -0.13
N SER A 391 6.27 -8.01 1.00
CA SER A 391 5.02 -8.76 1.11
C SER A 391 3.90 -7.79 1.40
N VAL A 392 2.97 -7.66 0.47
CA VAL A 392 1.86 -6.70 0.56
C VAL A 392 0.59 -7.46 0.91
N SER A 393 -0.08 -7.03 1.98
CA SER A 393 -1.38 -7.55 2.39
C SER A 393 -2.42 -7.39 1.27
N SER A 394 -3.02 -8.50 0.85
CA SER A 394 -4.06 -8.57 -0.19
C SER A 394 -5.44 -8.82 0.40
N PHE A 395 -6.44 -8.06 -0.05
CA PHE A 395 -7.83 -8.20 0.38
C PHE A 395 -8.49 -9.51 -0.05
N TRP A 396 -7.96 -10.20 -1.07
CA TRP A 396 -8.52 -11.47 -1.54
C TRP A 396 -8.58 -12.56 -0.47
N GLY A 397 -7.75 -12.49 0.58
CA GLY A 397 -7.86 -13.39 1.72
C GLY A 397 -9.21 -13.29 2.46
N TRP A 398 -10.00 -12.25 2.22
CA TRP A 398 -11.32 -12.04 2.80
C TRP A 398 -12.48 -12.40 1.85
N GLU A 399 -12.28 -12.29 0.53
CA GLU A 399 -13.35 -12.37 -0.49
C GLU A 399 -13.61 -13.78 -1.04
N ASP A 400 -12.78 -14.78 -0.72
CA ASP A 400 -12.95 -16.11 -1.35
C ASP A 400 -14.17 -16.85 -0.76
N ASP A 401 -15.35 -16.60 -1.37
CA ASP A 401 -16.69 -16.94 -0.90
C ASP A 401 -16.87 -18.41 -0.50
N SER A 402 -16.11 -19.33 -1.09
CA SER A 402 -16.30 -20.77 -0.84
C SER A 402 -15.43 -21.35 0.27
N GLY A 403 -14.40 -20.62 0.69
CA GLY A 403 -13.43 -21.03 1.70
C GLY A 403 -13.10 -19.97 2.74
N ALA A 404 -13.77 -18.82 2.70
CA ALA A 404 -13.43 -17.65 3.51
C ALA A 404 -13.26 -18.03 4.99
N ILE A 405 -12.12 -17.62 5.52
CA ILE A 405 -11.64 -17.99 6.87
C ILE A 405 -12.53 -17.37 7.95
N LEU A 406 -13.20 -16.27 7.61
CA LEU A 406 -14.25 -15.69 8.44
C LEU A 406 -15.42 -16.67 8.59
N PRO A 407 -15.78 -17.07 9.82
CA PRO A 407 -16.99 -17.86 10.05
C PRO A 407 -18.22 -17.21 9.41
N ALA A 408 -19.13 -18.01 8.86
CA ALA A 408 -20.38 -17.50 8.35
C ALA A 408 -21.27 -17.09 9.53
N TYR A 409 -21.39 -15.78 9.76
CA TYR A 409 -22.23 -15.26 10.83
C TYR A 409 -23.68 -15.14 10.37
N THR A 410 -24.59 -15.56 11.23
CA THR A 410 -26.01 -15.25 11.08
C THR A 410 -26.47 -14.56 12.35
N TYR A 411 -27.03 -13.37 12.21
CA TYR A 411 -27.59 -12.63 13.33
C TYR A 411 -29.09 -12.90 13.42
N ASP A 412 -29.53 -13.48 14.55
CA ASP A 412 -30.95 -13.64 14.86
C ASP A 412 -31.44 -12.41 15.63
N ALA A 413 -32.24 -11.59 14.95
CA ALA A 413 -32.81 -10.38 15.54
C ALA A 413 -33.79 -10.65 16.69
N GLN A 414 -34.45 -11.81 16.73
CA GLN A 414 -35.40 -12.16 17.78
C GLN A 414 -34.68 -12.55 19.07
N GLN A 415 -33.58 -13.30 18.94
CA GLN A 415 -32.78 -13.74 20.09
C GLN A 415 -31.68 -12.74 20.46
N GLN A 416 -31.42 -11.75 19.61
CA GLN A 416 -30.28 -10.83 19.71
C GLN A 416 -28.95 -11.56 19.86
N SER A 417 -28.84 -12.72 19.20
CA SER A 417 -27.68 -13.59 19.28
C SER A 417 -27.01 -13.71 17.93
N LEU A 418 -25.68 -13.67 17.94
CA LEU A 418 -24.87 -14.04 16.80
C LEU A 418 -24.70 -15.55 16.83
N GLY A 419 -25.09 -16.23 15.76
CA GLY A 419 -24.83 -17.65 15.57
C GLY A 419 -23.73 -17.82 14.52
N VAL A 420 -22.84 -18.77 14.74
CA VAL A 420 -22.03 -19.32 13.65
C VAL A 420 -22.91 -20.28 12.87
N SER A 421 -23.26 -19.92 11.64
CA SER A 421 -23.86 -20.89 10.74
C SER A 421 -22.82 -21.97 10.51
N THR A 422 -23.10 -23.19 10.97
CA THR A 422 -22.29 -24.35 10.60
C THR A 422 -22.40 -24.43 9.09
N THR A 423 -21.34 -24.01 8.40
CA THR A 423 -21.29 -24.05 6.95
C THR A 423 -21.26 -25.52 6.55
N THR A 424 -22.45 -26.09 6.40
CA THR A 424 -22.59 -27.25 5.53
C THR A 424 -22.09 -26.76 4.17
N PRO A 425 -21.14 -27.47 3.55
CA PRO A 425 -20.62 -27.06 2.26
C PRO A 425 -21.82 -26.83 1.33
N PRO A 426 -21.79 -25.78 0.47
CA PRO A 426 -22.91 -25.43 -0.38
C PRO A 426 -23.47 -26.68 -1.05
N GLN A 427 -24.80 -26.86 -1.07
CA GLN A 427 -25.41 -28.08 -1.58
C GLN A 427 -24.86 -28.39 -3.00
N GLY A 428 -24.19 -29.54 -3.15
CA GLY A 428 -23.53 -29.95 -4.40
C GLY A 428 -22.03 -29.62 -4.51
N ARG A 429 -21.41 -29.04 -3.48
CA ARG A 429 -19.95 -28.92 -3.38
C ARG A 429 -19.37 -29.92 -2.40
N GLU A 430 -18.30 -30.59 -2.82
CA GLU A 430 -17.56 -31.53 -1.97
C GLU A 430 -16.78 -30.78 -0.88
N LYS A 431 -16.78 -31.33 0.34
CA LYS A 431 -16.10 -30.75 1.51
C LYS A 431 -14.61 -30.52 1.27
N GLU A 432 -13.95 -31.41 0.53
CA GLU A 432 -12.53 -31.32 0.20
C GLU A 432 -12.22 -30.14 -0.70
N ARG A 433 -13.10 -29.85 -1.67
CA ARG A 433 -12.98 -28.68 -2.55
C ARG A 433 -13.12 -27.38 -1.78
N VAL A 434 -14.10 -27.30 -0.88
CA VAL A 434 -14.28 -26.15 0.03
C VAL A 434 -13.07 -25.95 0.94
N LYS A 435 -12.47 -27.05 1.45
CA LYS A 435 -11.23 -26.99 2.23
C LYS A 435 -10.06 -26.45 1.39
N LEU A 436 -9.90 -26.94 0.17
CA LEU A 436 -8.83 -26.50 -0.73
C LEU A 436 -8.96 -25.00 -1.07
N GLU A 437 -10.18 -24.55 -1.37
CA GLU A 437 -10.47 -23.13 -1.64
C GLU A 437 -10.18 -22.26 -0.38
N ARG A 438 -10.46 -22.76 0.82
CA ARG A 438 -10.09 -22.09 2.09
C ARG A 438 -8.58 -21.97 2.26
N ASP A 439 -7.86 -23.05 1.99
CA ASP A 439 -6.40 -23.06 2.07
C ASP A 439 -5.81 -22.10 1.02
N ASP A 440 -6.39 -22.04 -0.18
CA ASP A 440 -6.01 -21.11 -1.24
C ASP A 440 -6.25 -19.65 -0.86
N ALA A 441 -7.35 -19.32 -0.18
CA ALA A 441 -7.58 -17.98 0.37
C ALA A 441 -6.49 -17.60 1.38
N GLY A 442 -6.11 -18.55 2.24
CA GLY A 442 -5.05 -18.35 3.21
C GLY A 442 -3.66 -18.19 2.60
N ARG A 443 -3.40 -18.88 1.49
CA ARG A 443 -2.19 -18.75 0.66
C ARG A 443 -2.19 -17.45 -0.17
N SER A 444 -3.37 -16.93 -0.50
CA SER A 444 -3.56 -15.73 -1.33
C SER A 444 -3.52 -14.41 -0.55
N ARG A 445 -3.24 -14.50 0.75
CA ARG A 445 -3.23 -13.37 1.67
C ARG A 445 -2.15 -12.33 1.36
N TRP A 446 -1.00 -12.77 0.88
CA TRP A 446 0.17 -11.93 0.66
C TRP A 446 0.58 -11.96 -0.81
N GLY A 447 0.85 -10.77 -1.37
CA GLY A 447 1.47 -10.65 -2.69
C GLY A 447 2.90 -10.13 -2.57
N ARG A 448 3.85 -10.87 -3.15
CA ARG A 448 5.25 -10.46 -3.32
C ARG A 448 5.36 -9.34 -4.33
N ALA A 449 5.94 -8.24 -3.89
CA ALA A 449 6.21 -7.06 -4.70
C ALA A 449 7.67 -6.64 -4.54
N ARG A 450 8.12 -5.73 -5.40
CA ARG A 450 9.41 -5.07 -5.29
C ARG A 450 9.20 -3.58 -5.09
N LEU A 451 9.89 -3.02 -4.10
CA LEU A 451 9.94 -1.57 -3.90
C LEU A 451 10.62 -0.90 -5.09
N VAL A 452 9.96 0.07 -5.72
CA VAL A 452 10.43 0.74 -6.93
C VAL A 452 11.07 2.09 -6.60
N GLU A 453 10.38 2.93 -5.84
CA GLU A 453 10.88 4.27 -5.47
C GLU A 453 10.11 4.82 -4.27
N TYR A 454 10.69 5.84 -3.64
CA TYR A 454 9.98 6.74 -2.73
C TYR A 454 9.71 8.06 -3.42
N LYS A 455 8.66 8.76 -2.95
CA LYS A 455 8.34 10.11 -3.38
C LYS A 455 8.16 11.04 -2.18
N ASP A 456 8.58 12.28 -2.37
CA ASP A 456 8.36 13.37 -1.44
C ASP A 456 6.90 13.88 -1.52
N PRO A 457 6.48 14.81 -0.64
CA PRO A 457 5.14 15.40 -0.69
C PRO A 457 4.83 16.15 -2.01
N CYS A 458 5.85 16.53 -2.78
CA CYS A 458 5.73 17.17 -4.09
C CYS A 458 5.64 16.15 -5.25
N GLY A 459 5.76 14.84 -4.96
CA GLY A 459 5.78 13.77 -5.95
C GLY A 459 7.11 13.59 -6.66
N ALA A 460 8.17 14.28 -6.24
CA ALA A 460 9.52 14.06 -6.74
C ALA A 460 10.14 12.81 -6.13
N SER A 461 11.11 12.21 -6.82
CA SER A 461 11.81 11.02 -6.32
C SER A 461 12.59 11.37 -5.05
N ALA A 462 12.38 10.60 -3.99
CA ALA A 462 13.07 10.75 -2.71
C ALA A 462 13.98 9.54 -2.46
N MET A 463 15.10 9.76 -1.77
CA MET A 463 16.07 8.72 -1.46
C MET A 463 16.02 8.33 0.02
N VAL A 464 16.20 7.04 0.32
CA VAL A 464 16.37 6.60 1.70
C VAL A 464 17.74 7.00 2.24
N GLY A 465 17.80 7.39 3.51
CA GLY A 465 19.04 7.82 4.17
C GLY A 465 19.48 9.26 3.83
N THR A 466 18.69 10.01 3.06
CA THR A 466 18.84 11.46 2.90
C THR A 466 17.91 12.19 3.88
N TYR A 467 17.92 13.52 3.83
CA TYR A 467 16.98 14.38 4.58
C TYR A 467 15.65 14.59 3.85
N ASP A 468 15.38 13.80 2.80
CA ASP A 468 14.13 13.90 2.05
C ASP A 468 12.99 13.30 2.87
N GLU A 469 11.84 13.97 2.89
CA GLU A 469 10.63 13.44 3.51
C GLU A 469 10.02 12.35 2.62
N LEU A 470 9.72 11.17 3.18
CA LEU A 470 9.12 10.07 2.42
C LEU A 470 7.59 10.09 2.60
N ALA A 471 6.90 10.73 1.66
CA ALA A 471 5.44 10.81 1.69
C ALA A 471 4.77 9.56 1.12
N GLN A 472 5.40 8.94 0.12
CA GLN A 472 4.83 7.85 -0.65
C GLN A 472 5.89 6.81 -1.01
N LEU A 473 5.51 5.53 -1.00
CA LEU A 473 6.29 4.43 -1.56
C LEU A 473 5.53 3.75 -2.71
N ASP A 474 6.25 3.48 -3.80
CA ASP A 474 5.72 2.79 -4.96
C ASP A 474 6.31 1.39 -5.05
N TYR A 475 5.47 0.40 -5.30
CA TYR A 475 5.91 -0.98 -5.48
C TYR A 475 5.28 -1.64 -6.69
N LYS A 476 5.91 -2.70 -7.19
CA LYS A 476 5.44 -3.46 -8.35
C LYS A 476 5.33 -4.93 -8.01
N LEU A 477 4.20 -5.54 -8.34
CA LEU A 477 3.98 -6.98 -8.17
C LEU A 477 5.08 -7.78 -8.90
N LEU A 478 5.71 -8.71 -8.19
CA LEU A 478 6.67 -9.65 -8.74
C LEU A 478 5.93 -10.84 -9.34
N VAL A 479 5.37 -10.67 -10.54
CA VAL A 479 4.54 -11.67 -11.23
C VAL A 479 5.24 -13.04 -11.35
N SER A 480 6.57 -13.05 -11.43
CA SER A 480 7.39 -14.26 -11.52
C SER A 480 7.68 -14.94 -10.17
N SER A 481 7.27 -14.35 -9.04
CA SER A 481 7.54 -14.92 -7.72
C SER A 481 6.67 -16.16 -7.52
N PRO A 482 7.27 -17.34 -7.23
CA PRO A 482 6.51 -18.56 -6.97
C PRO A 482 5.68 -18.48 -5.69
N ALA A 483 6.06 -17.57 -4.77
CA ALA A 483 5.32 -17.37 -3.52
C ALA A 483 3.97 -16.68 -3.73
N ASN A 484 3.76 -16.03 -4.89
CA ASN A 484 2.47 -15.42 -5.21
C ASN A 484 1.40 -16.48 -5.48
N PRO A 485 0.17 -16.30 -4.99
CA PRO A 485 -0.94 -17.18 -5.34
C PRO A 485 -1.19 -17.21 -6.86
N PRO A 486 -1.77 -18.30 -7.39
CA PRO A 486 -2.06 -18.42 -8.82
C PRO A 486 -2.85 -17.23 -9.39
N ALA A 487 -3.76 -16.65 -8.61
CA ALA A 487 -4.54 -15.47 -8.98
C ALA A 487 -3.67 -14.23 -9.28
N LEU A 488 -2.48 -14.10 -8.67
CA LEU A 488 -1.53 -13.00 -8.90
C LEU A 488 -0.45 -13.30 -9.94
N GLN A 489 -0.22 -14.58 -10.28
CA GLN A 489 0.80 -14.98 -11.26
C GLN A 489 0.39 -14.66 -12.72
N GLY A 490 -0.89 -14.37 -12.97
CA GLY A 490 -1.44 -14.12 -14.30
C GLY A 490 -1.24 -15.29 -15.27
N ASP A 491 -1.43 -15.05 -16.57
CA ASP A 491 -1.22 -16.08 -17.62
C ASP A 491 0.25 -16.53 -17.75
N TYR A 492 1.18 -15.92 -17.00
CA TYR A 492 2.60 -16.23 -17.09
C TYR A 492 2.92 -17.62 -16.51
N ALA A 493 2.28 -17.99 -15.39
CA ALA A 493 2.46 -19.31 -14.79
C ALA A 493 1.91 -20.44 -15.67
N LEU A 494 0.74 -20.23 -16.29
CA LEU A 494 0.12 -21.20 -17.18
C LEU A 494 1.00 -21.53 -18.40
N ARG A 495 1.76 -20.55 -18.90
CA ARG A 495 2.70 -20.76 -20.02
C ARG A 495 3.96 -21.50 -19.63
N LEU A 496 4.49 -21.29 -18.42
CA LEU A 496 5.66 -22.04 -17.95
C LEU A 496 5.30 -23.49 -17.64
N SER A 497 4.07 -23.78 -17.18
CA SER A 497 3.61 -25.15 -17.02
C SER A 497 3.32 -25.88 -18.34
N SER A 498 2.89 -25.15 -19.39
CA SER A 498 2.54 -25.79 -20.67
C SER A 498 3.76 -26.23 -21.47
N THR A 499 4.90 -25.55 -21.37
CA THR A 499 6.12 -25.90 -22.11
C THR A 499 6.88 -27.10 -21.53
N VAL A 500 6.60 -27.50 -20.29
CA VAL A 500 7.26 -28.66 -19.65
C VAL A 500 6.54 -29.98 -19.95
N SER A 501 5.23 -29.95 -20.22
CA SER A 501 4.45 -31.17 -20.51
C SER A 501 4.53 -31.64 -21.97
N GLU A 502 4.95 -30.77 -22.90
CA GLU A 502 5.02 -31.11 -24.33
C GLU A 502 6.29 -31.90 -24.70
N ALA A 503 7.32 -31.88 -23.85
CA ALA A 503 8.59 -32.60 -24.08
C ALA A 503 8.53 -34.12 -23.76
N THR A 504 7.39 -34.64 -23.27
CA THR A 504 7.24 -36.07 -22.91
C THR A 504 6.12 -36.76 -23.69
N ARG A 505 5.68 -36.22 -24.84
CA ARG A 505 4.88 -37.01 -25.78
C ARG A 505 5.82 -37.87 -26.63
N PRO A 506 5.85 -39.21 -26.46
CA PRO A 506 6.60 -40.06 -27.35
C PRO A 506 6.05 -39.90 -28.77
N SER A 507 6.96 -39.74 -29.72
CA SER A 507 6.70 -39.67 -31.16
C SER A 507 6.10 -41.00 -31.64
N ALA A 508 4.81 -41.19 -31.45
CA ALA A 508 4.11 -42.36 -31.97
C ALA A 508 3.92 -42.20 -33.49
N ALA A 509 4.79 -42.92 -34.20
CA ALA A 509 4.65 -43.53 -35.52
C ALA A 509 3.57 -42.98 -36.48
N PHE A 510 4.09 -42.54 -37.63
CA PHE A 510 3.44 -42.48 -38.93
C PHE A 510 2.50 -43.68 -39.17
N GLY A 511 1.19 -43.42 -39.17
CA GLY A 511 0.15 -44.31 -39.66
C GLY A 511 -0.69 -43.58 -40.70
N ALA A 512 -0.57 -44.01 -41.96
CA ALA A 512 -1.28 -43.45 -43.10
C ALA A 512 -2.78 -43.78 -43.07
N GLY A 513 -3.60 -42.81 -43.48
CA GLY A 513 -4.92 -43.05 -44.06
C GLY A 513 -6.12 -42.76 -43.14
N SER A 514 -6.64 -41.53 -43.21
CA SER A 514 -8.09 -41.27 -43.10
C SER A 514 -8.37 -39.81 -43.49
N THR A 515 -8.94 -39.63 -44.68
CA THR A 515 -9.55 -38.39 -45.14
C THR A 515 -10.86 -38.19 -44.40
N THR A 516 -10.85 -37.36 -43.36
CA THR A 516 -12.06 -36.79 -42.75
C THR A 516 -11.93 -35.28 -42.71
N GLU A 517 -12.98 -34.61 -43.19
CA GLU A 517 -13.05 -33.18 -43.43
C GLU A 517 -12.77 -32.40 -42.12
N GLY A 518 -11.63 -31.71 -42.10
CA GLY A 518 -11.19 -30.93 -40.96
C GLY A 518 -11.99 -29.65 -40.84
N GLU A 519 -12.89 -29.59 -39.85
CA GLU A 519 -13.33 -28.33 -39.26
C GLU A 519 -12.07 -27.60 -38.77
N ALA A 520 -11.73 -26.51 -39.45
CA ALA A 520 -10.71 -25.58 -39.02
C ALA A 520 -11.18 -24.95 -37.70
N GLN A 521 -10.84 -25.60 -36.58
CA GLN A 521 -10.90 -25.00 -35.26
C GLN A 521 -10.00 -23.77 -35.30
N VAL A 522 -10.64 -22.62 -35.53
CA VAL A 522 -10.03 -21.30 -35.42
C VAL A 522 -9.43 -21.25 -34.01
N MET A 523 -8.10 -21.35 -33.92
CA MET A 523 -7.34 -21.00 -32.73
C MET A 523 -7.64 -19.52 -32.48
N GLN A 524 -8.74 -19.25 -31.79
CA GLN A 524 -9.03 -17.93 -31.26
C GLN A 524 -7.85 -17.60 -30.38
N SER A 525 -7.03 -16.66 -30.86
CA SER A 525 -5.93 -16.09 -30.12
C SER A 525 -6.49 -15.65 -28.77
N GLN A 526 -6.22 -16.42 -27.72
CA GLN A 526 -6.62 -16.07 -26.36
C GLN A 526 -6.02 -14.70 -26.09
N THR A 527 -6.86 -13.69 -26.18
CA THR A 527 -6.52 -12.30 -25.94
C THR A 527 -6.05 -12.24 -24.50
N ARG A 528 -4.78 -11.86 -24.32
CA ARG A 528 -4.08 -11.85 -23.03
C ARG A 528 -4.98 -11.17 -22.01
N ARG A 529 -5.38 -11.88 -20.96
CA ARG A 529 -6.13 -11.23 -19.88
C ARG A 529 -5.19 -10.21 -19.24
N PRO A 530 -5.60 -8.94 -19.12
CA PRO A 530 -4.76 -7.94 -18.45
C PRO A 530 -4.50 -8.41 -17.02
N LEU A 531 -3.26 -8.26 -16.54
CA LEU A 531 -2.91 -8.56 -15.15
C LEU A 531 -3.92 -7.88 -14.21
N PRO A 532 -4.35 -8.51 -13.11
CA PRO A 532 -5.25 -7.88 -12.16
C PRO A 532 -4.60 -6.65 -11.52
N ASN A 533 -5.42 -5.69 -11.06
CA ASN A 533 -4.92 -4.58 -10.26
C ASN A 533 -4.35 -5.10 -8.95
N PHE A 534 -3.11 -4.73 -8.64
CA PHE A 534 -2.44 -5.09 -7.40
C PHE A 534 -1.97 -3.83 -6.66
N PRO A 535 -2.31 -3.67 -5.38
CA PRO A 535 -3.17 -4.56 -4.60
C PRO A 535 -4.65 -4.47 -5.03
N PRO A 536 -5.46 -5.52 -4.79
CA PRO A 536 -6.88 -5.49 -5.14
C PRO A 536 -7.66 -4.49 -4.28
N PRO A 537 -8.85 -4.03 -4.74
CA PRO A 537 -9.73 -3.17 -3.96
C PRO A 537 -10.00 -3.73 -2.55
N GLY A 538 -10.07 -2.86 -1.54
CA GLY A 538 -10.22 -3.26 -0.13
C GLY A 538 -8.89 -3.49 0.61
N SER A 539 -7.76 -3.60 -0.10
CA SER A 539 -6.44 -3.83 0.54
C SER A 539 -5.87 -2.60 1.24
N SER A 540 -6.45 -1.42 0.98
CA SER A 540 -6.07 -0.16 1.61
C SER A 540 -6.06 -0.28 3.14
N GLY A 541 -5.09 0.37 3.79
CA GLY A 541 -4.83 0.27 5.23
C GLY A 541 -4.10 -1.00 5.67
N GLY A 542 -3.93 -1.99 4.79
CA GLY A 542 -3.17 -3.22 5.10
C GLY A 542 -1.67 -2.96 5.22
N PRO A 543 -0.92 -3.83 5.92
CA PRO A 543 0.52 -3.68 6.07
C PRO A 543 1.29 -4.04 4.79
N VAL A 544 2.38 -3.31 4.56
CA VAL A 544 3.47 -3.66 3.64
C VAL A 544 4.64 -4.12 4.48
N VAL A 545 5.05 -5.37 4.32
CA VAL A 545 6.08 -6.03 5.13
C VAL A 545 7.35 -6.20 4.31
N ASP A 546 8.51 -5.86 4.86
CA ASP A 546 9.78 -6.24 4.25
C ASP A 546 10.06 -7.72 4.49
N VAL A 547 10.31 -8.47 3.41
CA VAL A 547 10.39 -9.93 3.46
C VAL A 547 11.61 -10.42 4.25
N GLU A 548 12.70 -9.65 4.23
CA GLU A 548 13.93 -10.02 4.90
C GLU A 548 13.82 -9.84 6.42
N THR A 549 13.36 -8.67 6.86
CA THR A 549 13.23 -8.34 8.29
C THR A 549 11.99 -8.96 8.94
N GLY A 550 10.89 -9.09 8.19
CA GLY A 550 9.59 -9.48 8.71
C GLY A 550 8.87 -8.35 9.46
N SER A 551 9.28 -7.09 9.26
CA SER A 551 8.67 -5.90 9.85
C SER A 551 7.80 -5.13 8.86
N VAL A 552 6.80 -4.43 9.38
CA VAL A 552 5.98 -3.50 8.61
C VAL A 552 6.81 -2.26 8.25
N VAL A 553 6.94 -1.99 6.95
CA VAL A 553 7.67 -0.85 6.37
C VAL A 553 6.76 0.14 5.64
N GLY A 554 5.46 -0.16 5.54
CA GLY A 554 4.48 0.78 5.01
C GLY A 554 3.03 0.34 5.21
N VAL A 555 2.11 1.22 4.80
CA VAL A 555 0.65 1.04 4.87
C VAL A 555 0.09 1.18 3.47
N VAL A 556 -0.62 0.17 2.97
CA VAL A 556 -1.21 0.17 1.63
C VAL A 556 -2.19 1.33 1.49
N ARG A 557 -2.06 2.13 0.42
CA ARG A 557 -3.03 3.18 0.08
C ARG A 557 -3.91 2.78 -1.10
N GLY A 558 -3.37 2.00 -2.02
CA GLY A 558 -4.12 1.47 -3.16
C GLY A 558 -3.20 1.11 -4.32
N HIS A 559 -3.68 1.32 -5.54
CA HIS A 559 -2.89 1.19 -6.75
C HIS A 559 -3.04 2.45 -7.60
N LYS A 560 -2.04 2.70 -8.44
CA LYS A 560 -2.05 3.76 -9.43
C LYS A 560 -1.69 3.23 -10.81
N MET A 561 -2.32 3.80 -11.82
CA MET A 561 -1.98 3.54 -13.21
C MET A 561 -1.25 4.75 -13.77
N SER A 562 -0.05 4.53 -14.29
CA SER A 562 0.70 5.53 -15.05
C SER A 562 0.85 5.03 -16.48
N ALA A 563 0.59 5.91 -17.46
CA ALA A 563 0.73 5.57 -18.88
C ALA A 563 2.14 5.09 -19.24
N LEU A 564 3.16 5.62 -18.56
CA LEU A 564 4.57 5.30 -18.80
C LEU A 564 5.05 4.12 -17.97
N GLU A 565 4.59 4.02 -16.73
CA GLU A 565 5.16 3.09 -15.74
C GLU A 565 4.32 1.83 -15.55
N GLY A 566 3.11 1.81 -16.11
CA GLY A 566 2.13 0.76 -15.95
C GLY A 566 1.43 0.81 -14.58
N ARG A 567 0.99 -0.37 -14.13
CA ARG A 567 0.32 -0.54 -12.83
C ARG A 567 1.36 -0.65 -11.72
N ARG A 568 1.23 0.21 -10.71
CA ARG A 568 2.04 0.17 -9.48
C ARG A 568 1.10 0.17 -8.28
N GLY A 569 1.51 -0.53 -7.23
CA GLY A 569 0.93 -0.36 -5.92
C GLY A 569 1.45 0.92 -5.28
N ASP A 570 0.62 1.48 -4.40
CA ASP A 570 0.85 2.75 -3.71
C ASP A 570 0.68 2.51 -2.20
N ALA A 571 1.64 3.00 -1.41
CA ALA A 571 1.62 2.89 0.04
C ALA A 571 2.29 4.09 0.72
N VAL A 572 2.02 4.23 2.01
CA VAL A 572 2.56 5.26 2.89
C VAL A 572 3.70 4.66 3.70
N PRO A 573 4.89 5.29 3.79
CA PRO A 573 6.00 4.73 4.55
C PRO A 573 5.68 4.59 6.04
N ALA A 574 6.19 3.54 6.68
CA ALA A 574 5.89 3.25 8.09
C ALA A 574 6.38 4.33 9.06
N GLU A 575 7.33 5.18 8.67
CA GLU A 575 7.73 6.36 9.45
C GLU A 575 6.53 7.27 9.78
N LYS A 576 5.54 7.36 8.89
CA LYS A 576 4.31 8.14 9.14
C LYS A 576 3.48 7.57 10.28
N VAL A 577 3.59 6.27 10.58
CA VAL A 577 2.94 5.67 11.75
C VAL A 577 3.57 6.20 13.04
N PHE A 578 4.88 6.46 13.07
CA PHE A 578 5.56 6.99 14.24
C PHE A 578 5.18 8.44 14.55
N GLU A 579 4.67 9.20 13.58
CA GLU A 579 4.15 10.56 13.82
C GLU A 579 2.94 10.57 14.78
N PHE A 580 2.24 9.43 14.94
CA PHE A 580 1.18 9.30 15.94
C PHE A 580 1.68 9.18 17.38
N PHE A 581 2.95 8.87 17.60
CA PHE A 581 3.49 8.47 18.89
C PHE A 581 4.57 9.44 19.36
N ALA A 582 4.75 9.57 20.67
CA ALA A 582 5.86 10.35 21.22
C ALA A 582 7.19 9.75 20.74
N LEU A 583 8.15 10.62 20.42
CA LEU A 583 9.49 10.19 20.06
C LEU A 583 10.25 9.79 21.33
N PRO A 584 11.04 8.69 21.31
CA PRO A 584 11.84 8.26 22.43
C PRO A 584 12.65 9.39 23.07
N GLY A 585 12.34 9.70 24.33
CA GLY A 585 13.07 10.71 25.11
C GLY A 585 12.79 12.19 24.77
N LEU A 586 11.92 12.51 23.81
CA LEU A 586 11.54 13.89 23.49
C LEU A 586 10.23 14.36 24.14
N GLY A 587 9.49 13.47 24.79
CA GLY A 587 8.17 13.79 25.36
C GLY A 587 7.17 14.26 24.29
N ARG A 588 5.98 14.72 24.74
CA ARG A 588 4.99 15.32 23.83
C ARG A 588 5.54 16.64 23.26
N LYS A 589 5.44 16.84 21.94
CA LYS A 589 5.55 18.19 21.35
C LYS A 589 4.34 19.00 21.83
N ASN A 590 4.57 19.98 22.70
CA ASN A 590 3.51 20.87 23.23
C ASN A 590 2.87 21.73 22.15
#